data_AF-A0A5K3FWE1-F1
#
_entry.id   AF-A0A5K3FWE1-F1
#
_cell.length_a   1.000
_cell.length_b   1.000
_cell.length_c   1.000
_cell.angle_alpha   90.00
_cell.angle_beta   90.00
_cell.angle_gamma   90.00
#
_symmetry.space_group_name_H-M   'P 1'
#
loop_
_entity.id
_entity.type
_entity.pdbx_description
1 polymer ?
#
loop_
_entity_poly.entity_id
_entity_poly.type
_entity_poly.pdbx_seq_one_letter_code
_entity_poly.pdbx_strand_id
1 'polypeptide(L)'
;MIQTQKLSSLAFNLSDGVALRSGKDLTKALHKLHSVQSTPKLLPFFGYLLCFQNVIVGPFFFYSDYLCYIEGREEDLIADDSERDIVVKHKEYIREAKVALKKQAFFCVFHFILAFYASGRFVPEFLTSDDFVRLGIFRKYFWLTVYGFYLRQRFYCAWSLSALAMLISGFGFSGFTSNGTLEPEYRNAVNVRFFGIELGTNTKVIL
;
A
#
# COMPACT_ATOMS: atom_id res chain seq x y z
N MET A 1 10.69 -8.37 -2.64
CA MET A 1 9.96 -7.45 -3.54
C MET A 1 9.87 -6.03 -2.97
N ILE A 2 9.34 -5.83 -1.75
CA ILE A 2 9.16 -4.47 -1.18
C ILE A 2 10.46 -3.67 -1.07
N GLN A 3 11.55 -4.31 -0.61
CA GLN A 3 12.86 -3.66 -0.50
C GLN A 3 13.43 -3.24 -1.86
N THR A 4 13.25 -4.08 -2.88
CA THR A 4 13.62 -3.75 -4.26
C THR A 4 12.82 -2.53 -4.73
N GLN A 5 11.50 -2.49 -4.50
CA GLN A 5 10.66 -1.35 -4.86
C GLN A 5 11.13 -0.07 -4.16
N LYS A 6 11.42 -0.12 -2.86
CA LYS A 6 11.94 1.01 -2.07
C LYS A 6 13.28 1.54 -2.57
N LEU A 7 14.23 0.64 -2.87
CA LEU A 7 15.55 1.03 -3.36
C LEU A 7 15.48 1.61 -4.78
N SER A 8 14.74 0.95 -5.66
CA SER A 8 14.56 1.43 -7.04
C SER A 8 13.81 2.76 -7.07
N SER A 9 12.73 2.92 -6.31
CA SER A 9 11.99 4.18 -6.24
C SER A 9 12.86 5.30 -5.70
N LEU A 10 13.65 5.06 -4.65
CA LEU A 10 14.58 6.06 -4.12
C LEU A 10 15.63 6.47 -5.15
N ALA A 11 16.16 5.52 -5.94
CA ALA A 11 17.10 5.84 -7.01
C ALA A 11 16.48 6.74 -8.08
N PHE A 12 15.24 6.45 -8.50
CA PHE A 12 14.52 7.32 -9.43
C PHE A 12 14.22 8.70 -8.82
N ASN A 13 13.75 8.74 -7.58
CA ASN A 13 13.45 9.99 -6.89
C ASN A 13 14.70 10.88 -6.71
N LEU A 14 15.88 10.27 -6.52
CA LEU A 14 17.16 10.98 -6.50
C LEU A 14 17.52 11.56 -7.87
N SER A 15 17.32 10.77 -8.94
CA SER A 15 17.52 11.24 -10.31
C SER A 15 16.58 12.41 -10.64
N ASP A 16 15.32 12.34 -10.22
CA ASP A 16 14.34 13.41 -10.37
C ASP A 16 14.76 14.69 -9.62
N GLY A 17 15.33 14.55 -8.41
CA GLY A 17 15.90 15.67 -7.66
C GLY A 17 17.16 16.29 -8.31
N VAL A 18 17.99 15.49 -8.99
CA VAL A 18 19.11 16.01 -9.80
C VAL A 18 18.60 16.80 -11.01
N ALA A 19 17.57 16.29 -11.70
CA ALA A 19 16.98 16.95 -12.86
C ALA A 19 16.39 18.33 -12.49
N LEU A 20 15.61 18.41 -11.40
CA LEU A 20 15.04 19.66 -10.92
C LEU A 20 16.11 20.70 -10.55
N ARG A 21 17.18 20.29 -9.85
CA ARG A 21 18.32 21.18 -9.54
C ARG A 21 19.06 21.69 -10.76
N SER A 22 19.02 20.93 -11.85
CA SER A 22 19.61 21.31 -13.14
C SER A 22 18.69 22.23 -13.97
N GLY A 23 17.56 22.68 -13.40
CA GLY A 23 16.58 23.53 -14.08
C GLY A 23 15.67 22.79 -15.06
N LYS A 24 15.71 21.45 -15.10
CA LYS A 24 14.80 20.66 -15.93
C LYS A 24 13.48 20.46 -15.20
N ASP A 25 12.38 20.68 -15.90
CA ASP A 25 11.07 20.38 -15.33
C ASP A 25 10.73 18.88 -15.48
N LEU A 26 9.98 18.35 -14.52
CA LEU A 26 9.49 16.96 -14.56
C LEU A 26 8.07 16.93 -15.11
N THR A 27 7.79 15.98 -16.02
CA THR A 27 6.49 15.91 -16.69
C THR A 27 5.33 15.54 -15.75
N LYS A 28 5.60 14.77 -14.69
CA LYS A 28 4.58 14.24 -13.78
C LYS A 28 4.64 14.93 -12.42
N ALA A 29 3.49 15.40 -11.94
CA ALA A 29 3.37 15.99 -10.59
C ALA A 29 3.83 15.02 -9.48
N LEU A 30 3.54 13.72 -9.63
CA LEU A 30 3.97 12.69 -8.68
C LEU A 30 5.50 12.61 -8.53
N HIS A 31 6.24 12.78 -9.64
CA HIS A 31 7.70 12.78 -9.62
C HIS A 31 8.24 14.02 -8.91
N LYS A 32 7.60 15.18 -9.10
CA LYS A 32 7.95 16.42 -8.37
C LYS A 32 7.72 16.23 -6.87
N LEU A 33 6.57 15.70 -6.49
CA LEU A 33 6.16 15.49 -5.10
C LEU A 33 7.13 14.59 -4.33
N HIS A 34 7.56 13.48 -4.93
CA HIS A 34 8.44 12.53 -4.27
C HIS A 34 9.92 12.71 -4.62
N SER A 35 10.29 13.80 -5.30
CA SER A 35 11.67 14.09 -5.68
C SER A 35 12.55 14.25 -4.44
N VAL A 36 13.72 13.61 -4.46
CA VAL A 36 14.67 13.64 -3.35
C VAL A 36 15.85 14.52 -3.73
N GLN A 37 15.86 15.72 -3.17
CA GLN A 37 16.79 16.80 -3.56
C GLN A 37 18.24 16.55 -3.10
N SER A 38 18.47 15.70 -2.11
CA SER A 38 19.80 15.41 -1.58
C SER A 38 19.95 13.95 -1.21
N THR A 39 21.17 13.44 -1.27
CA THR A 39 21.46 12.05 -0.89
C THR A 39 21.05 11.82 0.58
N PRO A 40 20.23 10.79 0.86
CA PRO A 40 19.84 10.44 2.21
C PRO A 40 21.04 10.23 3.14
N LYS A 41 20.93 10.73 4.37
CA LYS A 41 21.83 10.31 5.46
C LYS A 41 21.59 8.83 5.75
N LEU A 42 22.61 8.14 6.27
CA LEU A 42 22.54 6.69 6.53
C LEU A 42 21.39 6.32 7.49
N LEU A 43 21.17 7.09 8.55
CA LEU A 43 20.13 6.79 9.55
C LEU A 43 18.70 6.77 8.97
N PRO A 44 18.18 7.85 8.36
CA PRO A 44 16.83 7.82 7.78
C PRO A 44 16.75 6.87 6.59
N PHE A 45 17.83 6.64 5.85
CA PHE A 45 17.88 5.63 4.80
C PHE A 45 17.64 4.22 5.35
N PHE A 46 18.38 3.80 6.38
CA PHE A 46 18.17 2.49 7.00
C PHE A 46 16.84 2.42 7.75
N GLY A 47 16.39 3.52 8.36
CA GLY A 47 15.06 3.61 8.97
C GLY A 47 13.93 3.39 7.96
N TYR A 48 14.07 3.92 6.74
CA TYR A 48 13.12 3.69 5.65
C TYR A 48 13.09 2.23 5.20
N LEU A 49 14.26 1.62 4.99
CA LEU A 49 14.35 0.23 4.53
C LEU A 49 13.87 -0.75 5.61
N LEU A 50 14.28 -0.55 6.85
CA LEU A 50 14.00 -1.42 7.99
C LEU A 50 12.75 -1.01 8.78
N CYS A 51 11.90 -0.16 8.20
CA CYS A 51 10.64 0.24 8.83
C CYS A 51 9.82 -1.01 9.19
N PHE A 52 9.63 -1.25 10.49
CA PHE A 52 9.07 -2.51 11.02
C PHE A 52 7.69 -2.83 10.45
N GLN A 53 6.94 -1.80 10.07
CA GLN A 53 5.57 -1.91 9.58
C GLN A 53 5.49 -2.59 8.20
N ASN A 54 6.53 -2.42 7.37
CA ASN A 54 6.53 -2.90 5.99
C ASN A 54 7.87 -3.44 5.48
N VAL A 55 8.73 -3.91 6.39
CA VAL A 55 10.05 -4.45 6.04
C VAL A 55 9.94 -5.76 5.24
N ILE A 56 9.01 -6.65 5.62
CA ILE A 56 8.80 -7.95 4.96
C ILE A 56 7.68 -7.88 3.91
N VAL A 57 6.55 -7.30 4.27
CA VAL A 57 5.35 -7.23 3.43
C VAL A 57 4.83 -5.79 3.38
N GLY A 58 4.40 -5.36 2.20
CA GLY A 58 3.94 -3.99 1.97
C GLY A 58 2.54 -3.73 2.51
N PRO A 59 2.19 -2.44 2.68
CA PRO A 59 2.12 -1.55 1.52
C PRO A 59 3.41 -0.76 1.24
N PHE A 60 3.57 -0.35 -0.03
CA PHE A 60 4.68 0.47 -0.51
C PHE A 60 4.38 1.96 -0.29
N PHE A 61 5.40 2.73 0.08
CA PHE A 61 5.37 4.19 0.15
C PHE A 61 6.74 4.79 -0.22
N PHE A 62 6.76 6.05 -0.64
CA PHE A 62 7.99 6.71 -1.06
C PHE A 62 8.84 7.17 0.13
N TYR A 63 10.14 7.38 -0.12
CA TYR A 63 11.07 7.86 0.90
C TYR A 63 10.70 9.26 1.43
N SER A 64 10.11 10.13 0.60
CA SER A 64 9.60 11.43 1.02
C SER A 64 8.49 11.31 2.06
N ASP A 65 7.57 10.35 1.87
CA ASP A 65 6.42 10.13 2.75
C ASP A 65 6.90 9.60 4.10
N TYR A 66 7.92 8.73 4.06
CA TYR A 66 8.60 8.26 5.25
C TYR A 66 9.21 9.41 6.05
N LEU A 67 9.99 10.28 5.39
CA LEU A 67 10.62 11.44 6.05
C LEU A 67 9.58 12.38 6.65
N CYS A 68 8.56 12.72 5.87
CA CYS A 68 7.44 13.54 6.30
C CYS A 68 6.78 12.97 7.56
N TYR A 69 6.53 11.66 7.62
CA TYR A 69 5.97 11.01 8.80
C TYR A 69 6.89 11.05 10.03
N ILE A 70 8.17 10.65 9.89
CA ILE A 70 9.06 10.57 11.06
C ILE A 70 9.43 11.96 11.62
N GLU A 71 9.41 12.99 10.77
CA GLU A 71 9.62 14.38 11.18
C GLU A 71 8.31 15.05 11.63
N GLY A 72 7.17 14.37 11.42
CA GLY A 72 5.85 14.89 11.72
C GLY A 72 5.55 16.17 10.96
N ARG A 73 5.75 16.16 9.64
CA ARG A 73 5.50 17.27 8.72
C ARG A 73 4.36 16.95 7.75
N GLU A 74 3.32 16.25 8.20
CA GLU A 74 2.20 15.83 7.37
C GLU A 74 1.45 17.00 6.71
N GLU A 75 1.53 18.18 7.33
CA GLU A 75 1.04 19.45 6.79
C GLU A 75 1.74 19.86 5.48
N ASP A 76 2.99 19.43 5.25
CA ASP A 76 3.75 19.72 4.02
C ASP A 76 3.22 18.94 2.80
N LEU A 77 2.39 17.91 3.03
CA LEU A 77 1.73 17.15 1.96
C LEU A 77 0.59 17.94 1.31
N ILE A 78 0.12 19.00 1.97
CA ILE A 78 -1.04 19.79 1.58
C ILE A 78 -0.58 21.11 0.95
N ALA A 79 -1.04 21.36 -0.27
CA ALA A 79 -0.72 22.59 -0.98
C ALA A 79 -1.60 23.77 -0.55
N ASP A 80 -2.83 23.51 -0.10
CA ASP A 80 -3.79 24.55 0.29
C ASP A 80 -3.56 25.01 1.75
N ASP A 81 -3.45 26.32 1.93
CA ASP A 81 -3.14 26.92 3.24
C ASP A 81 -4.23 26.66 4.29
N SER A 82 -5.51 26.57 3.88
CA SER A 82 -6.63 26.36 4.79
C SER A 82 -6.71 24.90 5.24
N GLU A 83 -6.50 23.96 4.32
CA GLU A 83 -6.42 22.53 4.64
C GLU A 83 -5.21 22.23 5.53
N ARG A 84 -4.09 22.95 5.32
CA ARG A 84 -2.89 22.81 6.15
C ARG A 84 -3.14 23.18 7.61
N ASP A 85 -3.88 24.26 7.88
CA ASP A 85 -4.27 24.64 9.25
C ASP A 85 -5.13 23.55 9.92
N ILE A 86 -6.01 22.90 9.14
CA ILE A 86 -6.81 21.76 9.63
C ILE A 86 -5.91 20.60 10.05
N VAL A 87 -4.88 20.26 9.27
CA VAL A 87 -3.92 19.20 9.60
C VAL A 87 -3.19 19.50 10.90
N VAL A 88 -2.70 20.73 11.05
CA VAL A 88 -1.98 21.17 12.26
C VAL A 88 -2.90 21.09 13.48
N LYS A 89 -4.14 21.60 13.36
CA LYS A 89 -5.10 21.67 14.45
C LYS A 89 -5.66 20.29 14.87
N HIS A 90 -5.79 19.36 13.93
CA HIS A 90 -6.40 18.05 14.16
C HIS A 90 -5.42 16.88 13.95
N LYS A 91 -4.13 17.12 14.16
CA LYS A 91 -3.04 16.17 13.89
C LYS A 91 -3.22 14.82 14.58
N GLU A 92 -3.65 14.83 15.85
CA GLU A 92 -3.90 13.61 16.62
C GLU A 92 -5.05 12.80 15.99
N TYR A 93 -6.16 13.45 15.66
CA TYR A 93 -7.30 12.79 15.03
C TYR A 93 -6.95 12.16 13.68
N ILE A 94 -6.14 12.85 12.87
CA ILE A 94 -5.65 12.32 11.58
C ILE A 94 -4.77 11.09 11.82
N ARG A 95 -3.86 11.11 12.80
CA ARG A 95 -3.00 9.96 13.10
C ARG A 95 -3.77 8.78 13.70
N GLU A 96 -4.84 9.01 14.46
CA GLU A 96 -5.66 7.93 15.01
C GLU A 96 -6.36 7.09 13.93
N ALA A 97 -6.69 7.69 12.79
CA ALA A 97 -7.25 7.02 11.62
C ALA A 97 -8.41 6.04 11.93
N LYS A 98 -9.24 6.33 12.95
CA LYS A 98 -10.20 5.38 13.56
C LYS A 98 -11.07 4.62 12.55
N VAL A 99 -11.59 5.32 11.55
CA VAL A 99 -12.44 4.71 10.51
C VAL A 99 -11.64 3.77 9.61
N ALA A 100 -10.47 4.22 9.13
CA ALA A 100 -9.59 3.41 8.31
C ALA A 100 -9.08 2.19 9.08
N LEU A 101 -8.70 2.35 10.35
CA LEU A 101 -8.27 1.27 11.23
C LEU A 101 -9.36 0.21 11.41
N LYS A 102 -10.59 0.61 11.74
CA LYS A 102 -11.72 -0.34 11.89
C LYS A 102 -11.99 -1.10 10.59
N LYS A 103 -12.00 -0.40 9.45
CA LYS A 103 -12.17 -1.02 8.14
C LYS A 103 -11.05 -2.02 7.84
N GLN A 104 -9.80 -1.65 8.11
CA GLN A 104 -8.65 -2.49 7.84
C GLN A 104 -8.58 -3.69 8.77
N ALA A 105 -8.93 -3.52 10.04
CA ALA A 105 -9.05 -4.61 11.01
C ALA A 105 -10.12 -5.63 10.59
N PHE A 106 -11.28 -5.16 10.11
CA PHE A 106 -12.31 -6.03 9.57
C PHE A 106 -11.78 -6.89 8.40
N PHE A 107 -11.13 -6.27 7.40
CA PHE A 107 -10.55 -7.02 6.28
C PHE A 107 -9.44 -7.98 6.73
N CYS A 108 -8.60 -7.57 7.68
CA CYS A 108 -7.57 -8.44 8.24
C CYS A 108 -8.17 -9.71 8.86
N VAL A 109 -9.20 -9.58 9.70
CA VAL A 109 -9.89 -10.72 10.32
C VAL A 109 -10.61 -11.57 9.26
N PHE A 110 -11.30 -10.93 8.32
CA PHE A 110 -11.99 -11.60 7.22
C PHE A 110 -11.02 -12.47 6.39
N HIS A 111 -9.90 -11.91 5.95
CA HIS A 111 -8.91 -12.66 5.18
C HIS A 111 -8.19 -13.72 6.02
N PHE A 112 -7.99 -13.47 7.32
CA PHE A 112 -7.44 -14.49 8.22
C PHE A 112 -8.36 -15.71 8.31
N ILE A 113 -9.67 -15.51 8.50
CA ILE A 113 -10.66 -16.60 8.56
C ILE A 113 -10.66 -17.38 7.23
N LEU A 114 -10.66 -16.68 6.09
CA LEU A 114 -10.63 -17.34 4.79
C LEU A 114 -9.32 -18.08 4.52
N ALA A 115 -8.18 -17.51 4.88
CA ALA A 115 -6.87 -18.15 4.74
C ALA A 115 -6.77 -19.38 5.64
N PHE A 116 -7.28 -19.30 6.87
CA PHE A 116 -7.33 -20.41 7.80
C PHE A 116 -8.27 -21.52 7.31
N TYR A 117 -9.46 -21.16 6.82
CA TYR A 117 -10.39 -22.11 6.20
C TYR A 117 -9.74 -22.81 5.00
N ALA A 118 -9.03 -22.05 4.17
CA ALA A 118 -8.37 -22.56 2.98
C ALA A 118 -7.18 -23.47 3.30
N SER A 119 -6.52 -23.22 4.43
CA SER A 119 -5.38 -24.00 4.89
C SER A 119 -5.76 -25.48 5.01
N GLY A 120 -5.02 -26.33 4.30
CA GLY A 120 -5.27 -27.77 4.23
C GLY A 120 -6.44 -28.22 3.34
N ARG A 121 -7.34 -27.31 2.91
CA ARG A 121 -8.46 -27.64 2.00
C ARG A 121 -8.17 -27.38 0.54
N PHE A 122 -7.45 -26.30 0.26
CA PHE A 122 -7.11 -25.87 -1.10
C PHE A 122 -5.60 -25.90 -1.28
N VAL A 123 -5.04 -27.11 -1.30
CA VAL A 123 -3.59 -27.34 -1.43
C VAL A 123 -3.20 -27.30 -2.91
N PRO A 124 -2.20 -26.49 -3.33
CA PRO A 124 -1.86 -26.29 -4.75
C PRO A 124 -1.59 -27.58 -5.54
N GLU A 125 -1.19 -28.65 -4.88
CA GLU A 125 -0.84 -29.96 -5.42
C GLU A 125 -2.00 -30.58 -6.20
N PHE A 126 -3.25 -30.30 -5.81
CA PHE A 126 -4.42 -30.73 -6.58
C PHE A 126 -4.39 -30.18 -8.00
N LEU A 127 -3.99 -28.92 -8.19
CA LEU A 127 -3.95 -28.29 -9.52
C LEU A 127 -2.86 -28.89 -10.43
N THR A 128 -1.88 -29.56 -9.85
CA THR A 128 -0.81 -30.29 -10.56
C THR A 128 -1.05 -31.79 -10.63
N SER A 129 -2.15 -32.29 -10.07
CA SER A 129 -2.45 -33.73 -10.03
C SER A 129 -3.02 -34.26 -11.35
N ASP A 130 -2.83 -35.55 -11.59
CA ASP A 130 -3.44 -36.26 -12.73
C ASP A 130 -4.97 -36.17 -12.71
N ASP A 131 -5.57 -36.11 -11.52
CA ASP A 131 -7.02 -35.97 -11.36
C ASP A 131 -7.52 -34.64 -11.92
N PHE A 132 -6.80 -33.55 -11.67
CA PHE A 132 -7.11 -32.26 -12.27
C PHE A 132 -6.89 -32.25 -13.78
N VAL A 133 -5.83 -32.89 -14.27
CA VAL A 133 -5.56 -33.02 -15.71
C VAL A 133 -6.69 -33.75 -16.44
N ARG A 134 -7.30 -34.77 -15.80
CA ARG A 134 -8.43 -35.53 -16.32
C ARG A 134 -9.75 -34.75 -16.37
N LEU A 135 -9.85 -33.60 -15.72
CA LEU A 135 -11.07 -32.78 -15.75
C LEU A 135 -11.31 -32.14 -17.13
N GLY A 136 -12.58 -32.07 -17.51
CA GLY A 136 -13.02 -31.27 -18.66
C GLY A 136 -12.76 -29.78 -18.47
N ILE A 137 -12.67 -29.04 -19.58
CA ILE A 137 -12.22 -27.64 -19.60
C ILE A 137 -13.03 -26.71 -18.67
N PHE A 138 -14.35 -26.85 -18.61
CA PHE A 138 -15.20 -26.03 -17.74
C PHE A 138 -14.96 -26.29 -16.26
N ARG A 139 -14.75 -27.57 -15.89
CA ARG A 139 -14.40 -27.94 -14.50
C ARG A 139 -13.04 -27.41 -14.12
N LYS A 140 -12.08 -27.41 -15.04
CA LYS A 140 -10.75 -26.79 -14.83
C LYS A 140 -10.88 -25.30 -14.55
N TYR A 141 -11.64 -24.55 -15.35
CA TYR A 141 -11.85 -23.11 -15.10
C TYR A 141 -12.51 -22.82 -13.76
N PHE A 142 -13.53 -23.61 -13.39
CA PHE A 142 -14.19 -23.48 -12.10
C PHE A 142 -13.19 -23.70 -10.95
N TRP A 143 -12.46 -24.82 -10.96
CA TRP A 143 -11.51 -25.14 -9.89
C TRP A 143 -10.32 -24.18 -9.84
N LEU A 144 -9.78 -23.74 -10.98
CA LEU A 144 -8.73 -22.73 -11.01
C LEU A 144 -9.18 -21.40 -10.40
N THR A 145 -10.41 -20.99 -10.68
CA THR A 145 -10.98 -19.76 -10.10
C THR A 145 -11.13 -19.90 -8.58
N VAL A 146 -11.73 -21.00 -8.11
CA VAL A 146 -11.95 -21.26 -6.68
C VAL A 146 -10.61 -21.38 -5.93
N TYR A 147 -9.68 -22.21 -6.42
CA TYR A 147 -8.36 -22.36 -5.81
C TYR A 147 -7.58 -21.04 -5.85
N GLY A 148 -7.60 -20.34 -6.99
CA GLY A 148 -6.94 -19.04 -7.13
C GLY A 148 -7.42 -18.05 -6.08
N PHE A 149 -8.74 -17.95 -5.87
CA PHE A 149 -9.32 -17.10 -4.83
C PHE A 149 -8.80 -17.47 -3.43
N TYR A 150 -8.88 -18.74 -3.04
CA TYR A 150 -8.46 -19.18 -1.70
C TYR A 150 -6.94 -19.08 -1.47
N LEU A 151 -6.14 -19.43 -2.48
CA LEU A 151 -4.69 -19.30 -2.44
C LEU A 151 -4.22 -17.85 -2.32
N ARG A 152 -5.03 -16.87 -2.76
CA ARG A 152 -4.74 -15.43 -2.60
C ARG A 152 -5.01 -14.89 -1.20
N GLN A 153 -5.88 -15.53 -0.42
CA GLN A 153 -6.30 -15.00 0.90
C GLN A 153 -5.15 -14.83 1.88
N ARG A 154 -4.12 -15.69 1.82
CA ARG A 154 -2.89 -15.52 2.60
C ARG A 154 -2.14 -14.22 2.29
N PHE A 155 -2.14 -13.78 1.03
CA PHE A 155 -1.51 -12.52 0.62
C PHE A 155 -2.36 -11.33 1.06
N TYR A 156 -3.68 -11.40 0.87
CA TYR A 156 -4.58 -10.37 1.39
C TYR A 156 -4.49 -10.23 2.90
N CYS A 157 -4.42 -11.34 3.64
CA CYS A 157 -4.22 -11.32 5.09
C CYS A 157 -2.90 -10.63 5.46
N ALA A 158 -1.79 -10.99 4.82
CA ALA A 158 -0.48 -10.40 5.10
C ALA A 158 -0.43 -8.89 4.76
N TRP A 159 -0.96 -8.49 3.61
CA TRP A 159 -1.07 -7.08 3.23
C TRP A 159 -2.00 -6.32 4.16
N SER A 160 -3.13 -6.92 4.56
CA SER A 160 -4.06 -6.28 5.47
C SER A 160 -3.48 -6.07 6.86
N LEU A 161 -2.70 -7.03 7.36
CA LEU A 161 -2.01 -6.95 8.63
C LEU A 161 -0.93 -5.86 8.64
N SER A 162 -0.13 -5.75 7.57
CA SER A 162 0.87 -4.68 7.46
C SER A 162 0.23 -3.30 7.36
N ALA A 163 -0.81 -3.15 6.54
CA ALA A 163 -1.61 -1.92 6.48
C ALA A 163 -2.20 -1.54 7.85
N LEU A 164 -2.71 -2.52 8.60
CA LEU A 164 -3.21 -2.30 9.96
C LEU A 164 -2.11 -1.84 10.92
N ALA A 165 -0.92 -2.46 10.87
CA ALA A 165 0.24 -2.05 11.68
C ALA A 165 0.68 -0.61 11.37
N MET A 166 0.63 -0.20 10.10
CA MET A 166 0.91 1.18 9.69
C MET A 166 -0.10 2.16 10.27
N LEU A 167 -1.40 1.88 10.13
CA LEU A 167 -2.45 2.73 10.69
C LEU A 167 -2.36 2.84 12.22
N ILE A 168 -2.09 1.74 12.93
CA ILE A 168 -1.92 1.75 14.40
C ILE A 168 -0.74 2.63 14.81
N SER A 169 0.33 2.66 14.01
CA SER A 169 1.49 3.52 14.27
C SER A 169 1.26 5.00 13.92
N GLY A 170 0.10 5.36 13.38
CA GLY A 170 -0.23 6.71 12.92
C GLY A 170 0.30 7.06 11.54
N PHE A 171 0.77 6.06 10.77
CA PHE A 171 1.16 6.25 9.38
C PHE A 171 -0.01 5.98 8.44
N GLY A 172 -0.12 6.75 7.34
CA GLY A 172 -1.01 6.40 6.24
C GLY A 172 -1.67 7.60 5.57
N PHE A 173 -1.72 8.74 6.25
CA PHE A 173 -2.33 9.96 5.73
C PHE A 173 -1.69 10.37 4.39
N SER A 174 -2.53 10.70 3.42
CA SER A 174 -2.12 11.08 2.06
C SER A 174 -2.78 12.37 1.57
N GLY A 175 -3.54 13.06 2.43
CA GLY A 175 -4.30 14.25 2.08
C GLY A 175 -5.80 14.11 2.35
N PHE A 176 -6.58 15.04 1.83
CA PHE A 176 -8.04 15.04 1.94
C PHE A 176 -8.72 14.55 0.66
N THR A 177 -9.98 14.15 0.79
CA THR A 177 -10.79 13.68 -0.33
C THR A 177 -11.08 14.82 -1.31
N SER A 178 -10.90 14.59 -2.62
CA SER A 178 -11.12 15.60 -3.67
C SER A 178 -12.60 15.95 -3.92
N ASN A 179 -13.54 15.37 -3.16
CA ASN A 179 -14.98 15.46 -3.40
C ASN A 179 -15.65 16.61 -2.62
N GLY A 180 -14.87 17.55 -2.07
CA GLY A 180 -15.36 18.68 -1.27
C GLY A 180 -15.72 18.34 0.17
N THR A 181 -15.80 17.05 0.52
CA THR A 181 -15.83 16.56 1.90
C THR A 181 -14.38 16.48 2.38
N LEU A 182 -13.94 17.39 3.25
CA LEU A 182 -12.58 17.43 3.84
C LEU A 182 -12.30 16.24 4.79
N GLU A 183 -12.50 15.03 4.29
CA GLU A 183 -12.26 13.78 5.01
C GLU A 183 -10.84 13.30 4.75
N PRO A 184 -10.07 12.95 5.81
CA PRO A 184 -8.70 12.50 5.67
C PRO A 184 -8.64 11.13 4.98
N GLU A 185 -7.79 11.03 3.96
CA GLU A 185 -7.53 9.80 3.23
C GLU A 185 -6.23 9.13 3.68
N TYR A 186 -6.22 7.80 3.67
CA TYR A 186 -5.12 6.98 4.17
C TYR A 186 -4.49 6.10 3.07
N ARG A 187 -4.24 6.67 1.88
CA ARG A 187 -3.80 5.87 0.72
C ARG A 187 -2.42 5.25 0.93
N ASN A 188 -1.54 5.89 1.70
CA ASN A 188 -0.18 5.40 1.93
C ASN A 188 -0.14 4.11 2.78
N ALA A 189 -1.20 3.84 3.55
CA ALA A 189 -1.36 2.60 4.30
C ALA A 189 -2.24 1.56 3.59
N VAL A 190 -2.78 1.84 2.39
CA VAL A 190 -3.71 0.92 1.69
C VAL A 190 -3.23 0.65 0.27
N ASN A 191 -2.60 -0.51 0.05
CA ASN A 191 -2.10 -0.92 -1.27
C ASN A 191 -3.00 -1.94 -1.98
N VAL A 192 -4.01 -2.49 -1.31
CA VAL A 192 -4.80 -3.61 -1.85
C VAL A 192 -6.29 -3.29 -1.76
N ARG A 193 -6.92 -3.21 -2.92
CA ARG A 193 -8.37 -3.03 -3.05
C ARG A 193 -9.00 -4.38 -3.37
N PHE A 194 -9.37 -5.14 -2.32
CA PHE A 194 -9.87 -6.52 -2.43
C PHE A 194 -10.88 -6.73 -3.57
N PHE A 195 -11.98 -5.97 -3.58
CA PHE A 195 -13.01 -6.10 -4.61
C PHE A 195 -12.53 -5.68 -6.01
N GLY A 196 -11.64 -4.69 -6.10
CA GLY A 196 -11.06 -4.27 -7.38
C GLY A 196 -10.21 -5.37 -8.01
N ILE A 197 -9.49 -6.14 -7.18
CA ILE A 197 -8.66 -7.25 -7.64
C ILE A 197 -9.51 -8.48 -8.00
N GLU A 198 -10.47 -8.85 -7.16
CA GLU A 198 -11.26 -10.07 -7.38
C GLU A 198 -12.37 -9.93 -8.43
N LEU A 199 -12.92 -8.72 -8.60
CA LEU A 199 -14.02 -8.46 -9.54
C LEU A 199 -13.58 -7.60 -10.73
N GLY A 200 -12.30 -7.27 -10.83
CA GLY A 200 -11.75 -6.47 -11.91
C GLY A 200 -11.91 -7.16 -13.27
N THR A 201 -12.52 -6.48 -14.24
CA THR A 201 -12.76 -7.02 -15.58
C THR A 201 -11.55 -6.92 -16.51
N ASN A 202 -10.56 -6.12 -16.13
CA ASN A 202 -9.31 -5.94 -16.87
C ASN A 202 -8.20 -5.42 -15.95
N THR A 203 -6.96 -5.48 -16.42
CA THR A 203 -5.77 -5.07 -15.65
C THR A 203 -5.79 -3.59 -15.25
N LYS A 204 -6.44 -2.71 -16.03
CA LYS A 204 -6.54 -1.28 -15.72
C LYS A 204 -7.47 -1.01 -14.54
N VAL A 205 -8.48 -1.84 -14.30
CA VAL A 205 -9.41 -1.72 -13.16
C VAL A 205 -8.80 -2.31 -11.88
N ILE A 206 -7.88 -3.27 -12.03
CA ILE A 206 -7.18 -3.93 -10.93
C ILE A 206 -6.06 -3.04 -10.34
N LEU A 207 -5.43 -2.20 -11.17
CA LEU A 207 -4.36 -1.26 -10.81
C LEU A 207 -4.91 0.10 -10.37
#